data_AF-A0A6A4E4W0-F1
#
_entry.id   AF-A0A6A4E4W0-F1
#
_cell.length_a   1.000
_cell.length_b   1.000
_cell.length_c   1.000
_cell.angle_alpha   90.00
_cell.angle_beta   90.00
_cell.angle_gamma   90.00
#
_symmetry.space_group_name_H-M   'P 1'
#
loop_
_entity.id
_entity.type
_entity.pdbx_description
1 polymer ?
#
loop_
_entity_poly.entity_id
_entity_poly.type
_entity_poly.pdbx_seq_one_letter_code
_entity_poly.pdbx_strand_id
1 'polypeptide(L)'
;MAYPSADLPEAMQQQMAAVNSAEVALGNTIFRAIEACKSAAEAAQRIYDVIGPVKNAVDAISTSVGHDQFNYWIDTATFTHLTNSTDAMQVALDKAETELLEAKQQFLRLATLTQSGLSAHDRTRAVDLMETARMTIRDLWDQTKMQQEDINAILSHAEMAVWL
;
A
#
# COMPACT_ATOMS: atom_id res chain seq x y z
N MET A 1 3.06 57.53 11.54
CA MET A 1 4.23 56.62 11.41
C MET A 1 3.69 55.29 10.94
N ALA A 2 3.83 54.99 9.65
CA ALA A 2 3.49 53.68 9.12
C ALA A 2 4.60 52.70 9.55
N TYR A 3 4.24 51.60 10.20
CA TYR A 3 5.16 50.50 10.42
C TYR A 3 5.56 49.96 9.04
N PRO A 4 6.86 49.79 8.73
CA PRO A 4 7.25 49.08 7.53
C PRO A 4 6.79 47.63 7.71
N SER A 5 5.93 47.16 6.81
CA SER A 5 5.65 45.75 6.63
C SER A 5 6.99 45.04 6.46
N ALA A 6 7.33 44.17 7.42
CA ALA A 6 8.52 43.35 7.35
C ALA A 6 8.31 42.30 6.25
N ASP A 7 8.56 42.70 5.00
CA ASP A 7 8.68 41.76 3.90
C ASP A 7 9.85 40.83 4.25
N LEU A 8 9.51 39.57 4.54
CA LEU A 8 10.51 38.51 4.64
C LEU A 8 11.37 38.55 3.36
N PRO A 9 12.71 38.39 3.47
CA PRO A 9 13.58 38.33 2.31
C PRO A 9 12.99 37.38 1.26
N GLU A 10 13.00 37.78 -0.01
CA GLU A 10 12.36 37.04 -1.11
C GLU A 10 12.75 35.54 -1.13
N ALA A 11 14.00 35.24 -0.78
CA ALA A 11 14.51 33.88 -0.62
C ALA A 11 13.77 33.07 0.47
N MET A 12 13.43 33.69 1.61
CA MET A 12 12.65 33.04 2.68
C MET A 12 11.19 32.82 2.26
N GLN A 13 10.59 33.76 1.52
CA GLN A 13 9.24 33.59 0.98
C GLN A 13 9.18 32.43 -0.03
N GLN A 14 10.15 32.35 -0.94
CA GLN A 14 10.25 31.25 -1.90
C GLN A 14 10.46 29.89 -1.21
N GLN A 15 11.29 29.87 -0.17
CA GLN A 15 11.56 28.66 0.60
C GLN A 15 10.32 28.16 1.37
N MET A 16 9.56 29.07 1.97
CA MET A 16 8.32 28.73 2.67
C MET A 16 7.23 28.24 1.69
N ALA A 17 7.13 28.86 0.50
CA ALA A 17 6.25 28.38 -0.55
C ALA A 17 6.62 26.96 -1.03
N ALA A 18 7.93 26.68 -1.17
CA ALA A 18 8.42 25.35 -1.53
C ALA A 18 8.08 24.29 -0.47
N VAL A 19 8.22 24.62 0.82
CA VAL A 19 7.85 23.73 1.94
C VAL A 19 6.35 23.45 1.95
N ASN A 20 5.50 24.48 1.88
CA ASN A 20 4.05 24.31 1.85
C ASN A 20 3.61 23.46 0.64
N SER A 21 4.21 23.68 -0.52
CA SER A 21 3.94 22.87 -1.72
C SER A 21 4.36 21.41 -1.52
N ALA A 22 5.52 21.15 -0.91
CA ALA A 22 5.99 19.80 -0.62
C ALA A 22 5.13 19.09 0.43
N GLU A 23 4.66 19.78 1.47
CA GLU A 23 3.73 19.24 2.46
C GLU A 23 2.41 18.80 1.82
N VAL A 24 1.82 19.64 0.96
CA VAL A 24 0.58 19.31 0.23
C VAL A 24 0.80 18.13 -0.72
N ALA A 25 1.92 18.10 -1.44
CA ALA A 25 2.26 17.00 -2.34
C ALA A 25 2.43 15.68 -1.56
N LEU A 26 3.08 15.72 -0.39
CA LEU A 26 3.22 14.57 0.50
C LEU A 26 1.86 14.09 1.02
N GLY A 27 0.99 15.00 1.47
CA GLY A 27 -0.36 14.64 1.91
C GLY A 27 -1.17 13.95 0.81
N ASN A 28 -1.14 14.50 -0.41
CA ASN A 28 -1.85 13.93 -1.55
C ASN A 28 -1.32 12.55 -1.97
N THR A 29 0.00 12.35 -1.94
CA THR A 29 0.62 11.06 -2.28
C THR A 29 0.35 10.00 -1.22
N ILE A 30 0.41 10.35 0.08
CA ILE A 30 0.02 9.46 1.17
C ILE A 30 -1.45 9.06 1.03
N PHE A 31 -2.34 10.02 0.74
CA PHE A 31 -3.76 9.71 0.54
C PHE A 31 -3.98 8.71 -0.60
N ARG A 32 -3.31 8.92 -1.75
CA ARG A 32 -3.36 7.96 -2.88
C ARG A 32 -2.79 6.59 -2.50
N ALA A 33 -1.70 6.54 -1.76
CA ALA A 33 -1.11 5.30 -1.28
C ALA A 33 -2.07 4.53 -0.35
N ILE A 34 -2.77 5.22 0.56
CA ILE A 34 -3.79 4.63 1.43
C ILE A 34 -4.92 4.02 0.59
N GLU A 35 -5.46 4.76 -0.38
CA GLU A 35 -6.55 4.25 -1.23
C GLU A 35 -6.12 3.06 -2.09
N ALA A 36 -4.87 3.07 -2.59
CA ALA A 36 -4.32 1.94 -3.32
C ALA A 36 -4.15 0.69 -2.42
N CYS A 37 -3.65 0.86 -1.19
CA CYS A 37 -3.53 -0.24 -0.23
C CYS A 37 -4.89 -0.82 0.18
N LYS A 38 -5.91 0.03 0.36
CA LYS A 38 -7.29 -0.43 0.62
C LYS A 38 -7.81 -1.26 -0.54
N SER A 39 -7.60 -0.80 -1.78
CA SER A 39 -8.01 -1.55 -2.98
C SER A 39 -7.32 -2.92 -3.06
N ALA A 40 -6.03 -3.00 -2.68
CA ALA A 40 -5.32 -4.28 -2.59
C ALA A 40 -5.91 -5.20 -1.51
N ALA A 41 -6.26 -4.66 -0.33
CA ALA A 41 -6.92 -5.42 0.73
C ALA A 41 -8.31 -5.93 0.31
N GLU A 42 -9.09 -5.14 -0.42
CA GLU A 42 -10.38 -5.56 -0.98
C GLU A 42 -10.24 -6.63 -2.06
N ALA A 43 -9.16 -6.58 -2.85
CA ALA A 43 -8.84 -7.63 -3.81
C ALA A 43 -8.43 -8.93 -3.10
N ALA A 44 -7.62 -8.84 -2.04
CA ALA A 44 -7.26 -9.98 -1.20
C ALA A 44 -8.49 -10.64 -0.57
N GLN A 45 -9.43 -9.84 -0.06
CA GLN A 45 -10.67 -10.36 0.51
C GLN A 45 -11.47 -11.18 -0.49
N ARG A 46 -11.54 -10.75 -1.77
CA ARG A 46 -12.23 -11.51 -2.82
C ARG A 46 -11.60 -12.88 -3.06
N ILE A 47 -10.28 -12.98 -2.96
CA ILE A 47 -9.58 -14.27 -3.05
C ILE A 47 -9.95 -15.18 -1.87
N TYR A 48 -10.00 -14.63 -0.65
CA TYR A 48 -10.42 -15.38 0.54
C TYR A 48 -11.87 -15.87 0.44
N ASP A 49 -12.76 -15.06 -0.14
CA ASP A 49 -14.17 -15.44 -0.36
C ASP A 49 -14.30 -16.62 -1.34
N VAL A 50 -13.33 -16.81 -2.24
CA VAL A 50 -13.28 -17.95 -3.18
C VAL A 50 -12.66 -19.18 -2.53
N ILE A 51 -11.51 -19.02 -1.87
CA ILE A 51 -10.77 -20.15 -1.29
C ILE A 51 -11.44 -20.70 -0.02
N GLY A 52 -12.08 -19.85 0.78
CA GLY A 52 -12.72 -20.26 2.04
C GLY A 52 -13.73 -21.41 1.88
N PRO A 53 -14.73 -21.29 0.98
CA PRO A 53 -15.66 -22.38 0.68
C PRO A 53 -14.97 -23.65 0.17
N VAL A 54 -13.97 -23.51 -0.71
CA VAL A 54 -13.21 -24.64 -1.26
C VAL A 54 -12.49 -25.39 -0.14
N LYS A 55 -11.81 -24.68 0.75
CA LYS A 55 -11.12 -25.26 1.90
C LYS A 55 -12.10 -26.01 2.82
N ASN A 56 -13.24 -25.41 3.16
CA ASN A 56 -14.24 -26.05 4.02
C ASN A 56 -14.79 -27.34 3.39
N ALA A 57 -15.01 -27.35 2.07
CA ALA A 57 -15.44 -28.54 1.36
C ALA A 57 -14.35 -29.64 1.37
N VAL A 58 -13.09 -29.26 1.15
CA VAL A 58 -11.94 -30.17 1.23
C VAL A 58 -11.81 -30.79 2.62
N ASP A 59 -11.88 -29.99 3.69
CA ASP A 59 -11.77 -30.46 5.07
C ASP A 59 -12.91 -31.44 5.44
N ALA A 60 -14.15 -31.11 5.01
CA ALA A 60 -15.31 -31.96 5.23
C ALA A 60 -15.19 -33.31 4.52
N ILE A 61 -14.73 -33.31 3.26
CA ILE A 61 -14.56 -34.55 2.50
C ILE A 61 -13.38 -35.36 3.05
N SER A 62 -12.23 -34.73 3.35
CA SER A 62 -11.06 -35.41 3.91
C SER A 62 -11.39 -36.18 5.20
N THR A 63 -12.21 -35.59 6.06
CA THR A 63 -12.71 -36.23 7.29
C THR A 63 -13.58 -37.46 7.01
N SER A 64 -14.28 -37.48 5.88
CA SER A 64 -15.23 -38.54 5.51
C SER A 64 -14.63 -39.70 4.71
N VAL A 65 -13.62 -39.46 3.87
CA VAL A 65 -13.09 -40.47 2.92
C VAL A 65 -11.66 -40.92 3.27
N GLY A 66 -10.97 -40.22 4.18
CA GLY A 66 -9.55 -40.43 4.46
C GLY A 66 -8.67 -39.73 3.42
N HIS A 67 -7.60 -39.06 3.88
CA HIS A 67 -6.70 -38.22 3.06
C HIS A 67 -6.18 -38.92 1.79
N ASP A 68 -5.96 -40.24 1.86
CA ASP A 68 -5.24 -41.01 0.83
C ASP A 68 -6.07 -41.32 -0.42
N GLN A 69 -7.39 -41.08 -0.38
CA GLN A 69 -8.32 -41.37 -1.50
C GLN A 69 -8.88 -40.10 -2.16
N PHE A 70 -8.42 -38.92 -1.75
CA PHE A 70 -9.02 -37.65 -2.15
C PHE A 70 -8.35 -37.04 -3.38
N ASN A 71 -9.07 -37.04 -4.51
CA ASN A 71 -8.67 -36.33 -5.74
C ASN A 71 -9.69 -35.22 -6.02
N TYR A 72 -9.42 -34.00 -5.55
CA TYR A 72 -10.34 -32.87 -5.73
C TYR A 72 -10.03 -32.11 -7.01
N TRP A 73 -11.06 -31.93 -7.84
CA TRP A 73 -11.00 -31.07 -9.01
C TRP A 73 -11.74 -29.77 -8.67
N ILE A 74 -11.01 -28.65 -8.62
CA ILE A 74 -11.63 -27.33 -8.63
C ILE A 74 -12.36 -27.19 -9.97
N ASP A 75 -13.65 -26.81 -9.94
CA ASP A 75 -14.38 -26.60 -11.19
C ASP A 75 -13.82 -25.39 -11.96
N THR A 76 -13.97 -25.40 -13.28
CA THR A 76 -13.40 -24.38 -14.17
C THR A 76 -13.85 -22.96 -13.82
N ALA A 77 -15.07 -22.75 -13.30
CA ALA A 77 -15.56 -21.42 -12.96
C ALA A 77 -14.88 -20.90 -11.68
N THR A 78 -14.74 -21.74 -10.67
CA THR A 78 -13.99 -21.41 -9.45
C THR A 78 -12.52 -21.14 -9.76
N PHE A 79 -11.87 -21.95 -10.60
CA PHE A 79 -10.49 -21.72 -11.02
C PHE A 79 -10.34 -20.38 -11.77
N THR A 80 -11.20 -20.12 -12.75
CA THR A 80 -11.19 -18.85 -13.50
C THR A 80 -11.40 -17.65 -12.58
N HIS A 81 -12.29 -17.76 -11.60
CA HIS A 81 -12.55 -16.69 -10.64
C HIS A 81 -11.35 -16.43 -9.72
N LEU A 82 -10.65 -17.49 -9.30
CA LEU A 82 -9.44 -17.39 -8.51
C LEU A 82 -8.32 -16.69 -9.31
N THR A 83 -8.10 -17.09 -10.57
CA THR A 83 -7.11 -16.47 -11.44
C THR A 83 -7.41 -14.99 -11.64
N ASN A 84 -8.65 -14.63 -12.01
CA ASN A 84 -9.04 -13.24 -12.21
C ASN A 84 -8.89 -12.39 -10.93
N SER A 85 -9.21 -12.96 -9.76
CA SER A 85 -9.07 -12.27 -8.48
C SER A 85 -7.60 -12.08 -8.10
N THR A 86 -6.76 -13.06 -8.41
CA THR A 86 -5.31 -13.02 -8.21
C THR A 86 -4.68 -11.95 -9.11
N ASP A 87 -5.03 -11.91 -10.39
CA ASP A 87 -4.55 -10.87 -11.32
C ASP A 87 -4.98 -9.48 -10.86
N ALA A 88 -6.23 -9.31 -10.43
CA ALA A 88 -6.73 -8.04 -9.91
C ALA A 88 -6.00 -7.60 -8.64
N MET A 89 -5.66 -8.53 -7.74
CA MET A 89 -4.88 -8.24 -6.55
C MET A 89 -3.44 -7.84 -6.90
N GLN A 90 -2.79 -8.52 -7.85
CA GLN A 90 -1.45 -8.13 -8.30
C GLN A 90 -1.42 -6.71 -8.87
N VAL A 91 -2.40 -6.36 -9.72
CA VAL A 91 -2.53 -4.99 -10.26
C VAL A 91 -2.72 -3.96 -9.14
N ALA A 92 -3.51 -4.30 -8.11
CA ALA A 92 -3.74 -3.41 -6.97
C ALA A 92 -2.47 -3.23 -6.12
N LEU A 93 -1.69 -4.30 -5.91
CA LEU A 93 -0.42 -4.26 -5.19
C LEU A 93 0.64 -3.45 -5.95
N ASP A 94 0.77 -3.63 -7.27
CA ASP A 94 1.69 -2.85 -8.11
C ASP A 94 1.38 -1.34 -8.03
N LYS A 95 0.09 -1.00 -8.00
CA LYS A 95 -0.37 0.38 -7.82
C LYS A 95 -0.04 0.91 -6.42
N ALA A 96 -0.27 0.12 -5.38
CA ALA A 96 0.06 0.49 -4.01
C ALA A 96 1.56 0.77 -3.85
N GLU A 97 2.41 -0.11 -4.39
CA GLU A 97 3.87 0.08 -4.38
C GLU A 97 4.30 1.34 -5.14
N THR A 98 3.69 1.62 -6.29
CA THR A 98 3.96 2.84 -7.06
C THR A 98 3.64 4.11 -6.26
N GLU A 99 2.47 4.18 -5.64
CA GLU A 99 2.04 5.34 -4.84
C GLU A 99 2.88 5.49 -3.56
N LEU A 100 3.30 4.39 -2.94
CA LEU A 100 4.20 4.40 -1.78
C LEU A 100 5.60 4.91 -2.14
N LEU A 101 6.12 4.55 -3.32
CA LEU A 101 7.39 5.08 -3.82
C LEU A 101 7.30 6.59 -4.06
N GLU A 102 6.19 7.08 -4.62
CA GLU A 102 5.96 8.51 -4.81
C GLU A 102 5.87 9.24 -3.45
N ALA A 103 5.13 8.69 -2.49
CA ALA A 103 5.04 9.25 -1.13
C ALA A 103 6.41 9.31 -0.45
N LYS A 104 7.23 8.28 -0.59
CA LYS A 104 8.62 8.26 -0.09
C LYS A 104 9.49 9.35 -0.73
N GLN A 105 9.34 9.58 -2.04
CA GLN A 105 10.05 10.66 -2.73
C GLN A 105 9.63 12.04 -2.21
N GLN A 106 8.33 12.28 -2.02
CA GLN A 106 7.84 13.55 -1.45
C GLN A 106 8.31 13.74 0.00
N PHE A 107 8.36 12.67 0.79
CA PHE A 107 8.91 12.70 2.14
C PHE A 107 10.37 13.14 2.14
N LEU A 108 11.22 12.56 1.27
CA LEU A 108 12.63 12.93 1.15
C LEU A 108 12.82 14.38 0.67
N ARG A 109 11.96 14.84 -0.24
CA ARG A 109 11.94 16.23 -0.69
C ARG A 109 11.64 17.19 0.46
N LEU A 110 10.60 16.90 1.26
CA LEU A 110 10.26 17.71 2.42
C LEU A 110 11.39 17.68 3.46
N ALA A 111 11.98 16.50 3.73
CA ALA A 111 13.12 16.36 4.64
C ALA A 111 14.32 17.22 4.24
N THR A 112 14.58 17.35 2.94
CA THR A 112 15.67 18.19 2.42
C THR A 112 15.37 19.67 2.64
N LEU A 113 14.13 20.09 2.36
CA LEU A 113 13.71 21.48 2.55
C LEU A 113 13.72 21.87 4.04
N THR A 114 13.35 20.97 4.95
CA THR A 114 13.30 21.25 6.39
C THR A 114 14.68 21.36 7.05
N GLN A 115 15.74 20.89 6.41
CA GLN A 115 17.12 21.10 6.86
C GLN A 115 17.62 22.54 6.63
N SER A 116 16.91 23.33 5.82
CA SER A 116 17.34 24.65 5.36
C SER A 116 16.48 25.78 5.93
N GLY A 117 17.11 26.80 6.54
CA GLY A 117 16.59 28.16 6.76
C GLY A 117 15.24 28.39 7.48
N LEU A 118 14.50 27.34 7.86
CA LEU A 118 13.15 27.46 8.40
C LEU A 118 13.12 28.12 9.78
N SER A 119 12.03 28.83 10.05
CA SER A 119 11.71 29.28 11.40
C SER A 119 11.55 28.07 12.33
N ALA A 120 11.77 28.26 13.63
CA ALA A 120 11.62 27.19 14.61
C ALA A 120 10.20 26.60 14.62
N HIS A 121 9.18 27.43 14.38
CA HIS A 121 7.79 27.02 14.33
C HIS A 121 7.50 26.13 13.11
N ASP A 122 7.89 26.58 11.91
CA ASP A 122 7.66 25.83 10.67
C ASP A 122 8.45 24.51 10.66
N ARG A 123 9.66 24.53 11.23
CA ARG A 123 10.48 23.34 11.39
C ARG A 123 9.79 22.31 12.28
N THR A 124 9.20 22.73 13.40
CA THR A 124 8.49 21.83 14.33
C THR A 124 7.29 21.21 13.63
N ARG A 125 6.45 22.03 12.98
CA ARG A 125 5.28 21.54 12.21
C ARG A 125 5.69 20.51 11.16
N ALA A 126 6.72 20.81 10.37
CA ALA A 126 7.16 19.93 9.30
C ALA A 126 7.77 18.62 9.84
N VAL A 127 8.47 18.66 10.98
CA VAL A 127 8.99 17.47 11.65
C VAL A 127 7.86 16.56 12.15
N ASP A 128 6.82 17.11 12.78
CA ASP A 128 5.66 16.33 13.26
C ASP A 128 4.91 15.65 12.10
N LEU A 129 4.72 16.39 11.00
CA LEU A 129 4.12 15.86 9.77
C LEU A 129 4.99 14.75 9.16
N MET A 130 6.31 14.96 9.10
CA MET A 130 7.26 13.97 8.62
C MET A 130 7.25 12.70 9.48
N GLU A 131 7.19 12.82 10.80
CA GLU A 131 7.13 11.65 11.68
C GLU A 131 5.86 10.83 11.43
N THR A 132 4.72 11.50 11.32
CA THR A 132 3.44 10.88 10.97
C THR A 132 3.51 10.19 9.60
N ALA A 133 4.00 10.90 8.59
CA ALA A 133 4.18 10.37 7.24
C ALA A 133 5.09 9.14 7.21
N ARG A 134 6.19 9.16 7.97
CA ARG A 134 7.15 8.06 8.05
C ARG A 134 6.51 6.81 8.64
N MET A 135 5.74 6.94 9.71
CA MET A 135 5.02 5.81 10.32
C MET A 135 4.01 5.25 9.32
N THR A 136 3.16 6.10 8.72
CA THR A 136 2.15 5.67 7.76
C THR A 136 2.75 4.97 6.55
N ILE A 137 3.81 5.52 5.95
CA ILE A 137 4.48 4.90 4.80
C ILE A 137 5.05 3.52 5.18
N ARG A 138 5.63 3.38 6.38
CA ARG A 138 6.14 2.09 6.85
C ARG A 138 5.01 1.07 7.00
N ASP A 139 3.95 1.42 7.72
CA ASP A 139 2.85 0.51 8.00
C ASP A 139 2.18 0.01 6.71
N LEU A 140 1.96 0.92 5.74
CA LEU A 140 1.40 0.57 4.45
C LEU A 140 2.35 -0.32 3.62
N TRP A 141 3.66 -0.07 3.70
CA TRP A 141 4.66 -0.89 3.01
C TRP A 141 4.68 -2.32 3.56
N ASP A 142 4.68 -2.46 4.88
CA ASP A 142 4.67 -3.77 5.54
C ASP A 142 3.40 -4.55 5.19
N GLN A 143 2.22 -3.89 5.18
CA GLN A 143 0.97 -4.50 4.73
C GLN A 143 1.02 -4.94 3.25
N THR A 144 1.54 -4.08 2.37
CA THR A 144 1.68 -4.40 0.94
C THR A 144 2.58 -5.62 0.73
N LYS A 145 3.70 -5.71 1.46
CA LYS A 145 4.62 -6.85 1.33
C LYS A 145 4.04 -8.14 1.91
N MET A 146 3.35 -8.08 3.04
CA MET A 146 2.63 -9.24 3.57
C MET A 146 1.59 -9.78 2.57
N GLN A 147 0.81 -8.89 1.94
CA GLN A 147 -0.15 -9.29 0.90
C GLN A 147 0.53 -9.86 -0.35
N GLN A 148 1.71 -9.36 -0.72
CA GLN A 148 2.50 -9.90 -1.82
C GLN A 148 3.06 -11.30 -1.50
N GLU A 149 3.41 -11.58 -0.25
CA GLU A 149 3.82 -12.91 0.17
C GLU A 149 2.66 -13.91 0.12
N ASP A 150 1.48 -13.50 0.59
CA ASP A 150 0.26 -14.32 0.53
C ASP A 150 -0.09 -14.70 -0.92
N ILE A 151 -0.06 -13.74 -1.85
CA ILE A 151 -0.42 -14.01 -3.25
C ILE A 151 0.59 -14.92 -3.94
N ASN A 152 1.89 -14.73 -3.66
CA ASN A 152 2.95 -15.58 -4.20
C ASN A 152 2.79 -17.03 -3.71
N ALA A 153 2.39 -17.22 -2.45
CA ALA A 153 2.07 -18.55 -1.92
C ALA A 153 0.89 -19.18 -2.66
N ILE A 154 -0.20 -18.44 -2.88
CA ILE A 154 -1.38 -18.95 -3.60
C ILE A 154 -1.02 -19.37 -5.03
N LEU A 155 -0.28 -18.52 -5.75
CA LEU A 155 0.18 -18.81 -7.11
C LEU A 155 1.07 -20.07 -7.16
N SER A 156 2.02 -20.20 -6.24
CA SER A 156 2.91 -21.37 -6.18
C SER A 156 2.13 -22.68 -5.95
N HIS A 157 1.10 -22.66 -5.12
CA HIS A 157 0.25 -23.85 -4.90
C HIS A 157 -0.62 -24.16 -6.12
N ALA A 158 -1.14 -23.15 -6.82
CA ALA A 158 -1.91 -23.34 -8.04
C ALA A 158 -1.07 -23.93 -9.18
N GLU A 159 0.19 -23.50 -9.33
CA GLU A 159 1.11 -24.05 -10.32
C GLU A 159 1.42 -25.53 -10.06
N MET A 160 1.67 -25.93 -8.81
CA MET A 160 1.88 -27.34 -8.47
C MET A 160 0.68 -28.24 -8.78
N ALA A 161 -0.54 -27.72 -8.65
CA ALA A 161 -1.77 -28.46 -8.94
C ALA A 161 -2.02 -28.70 -10.44
N VAL A 162 -1.37 -27.94 -11.33
CA VAL A 162 -1.49 -28.10 -12.79
C VAL A 162 -0.57 -29.20 -13.34
N TRP A 163 0.42 -29.65 -12.56
CA TRP A 163 1.42 -30.67 -12.97
C TRP A 163 1.17 -32.08 -12.39
N LEU A 164 0.03 -32.30 -11.72
CA LEU A 164 -0.44 -33.61 -11.22
C LEU A 164 -1.68 -34.08 -11.99
#